data_AF-A0A3C0VNT4-F1
#
_entry.id   AF-A0A3C0VNT4-F1
#
_cell.length_a   1.000
_cell.length_b   1.000
_cell.length_c   1.000
_cell.angle_alpha   90.00
_cell.angle_beta   90.00
_cell.angle_gamma   90.00
#
_symmetry.space_group_name_H-M   'P 1'
#
loop_
_entity.id
_entity.type
_entity.pdbx_description
1 polymer ?
#
loop_
_entity_poly.entity_id
_entity_poly.type
_entity_poly.pdbx_seq_one_letter_code
_entity_poly.pdbx_strand_id
1 'polypeptide(L)'
;IIREEDEPKAQLMKTFKLSDVQAEAILNMRLRALRKLEEQTIRTEHKELVAEGKALKALLKSDDMQWKSIATDIRELKKKYGPKTDLGKRRSTFGEAMPELDVLQEILVEKEPVTIILSQKGWIRSMKGHVENGKDIKYKTGDQGKFVLHAQTTDKLVLFATNGRAYMLQANKLPGGRGNGEPLSLMIDLEAGNEVVEVFVYDETRKLLVASRTGNGFVVAENELFSSRRAGKQILNVSVADEAICCVPATGDSIAVLGENRKLLVFPITDLPEMGRGKGVRLQKYSDGGLADVRSFTASEGLIVSDRAGRSRVFEDLKDWHGTRAQAGRIRPKGFPSDGLMGPAFKNKL
;
A
#
# COMPACT_ATOMS: atom_id res chain seq x y z
N ILE A 1 -20.30 -29.17 96.91
CA ILE A 1 -20.61 -29.54 95.49
C ILE A 1 -19.69 -30.66 94.99
N ILE A 2 -18.46 -30.42 94.51
CA ILE A 2 -17.64 -31.47 93.83
C ILE A 2 -17.38 -32.73 94.70
N ARG A 3 -17.30 -32.58 96.03
CA ARG A 3 -17.03 -33.69 96.97
C ARG A 3 -18.26 -34.29 97.65
N GLU A 4 -19.42 -33.64 97.55
CA GLU A 4 -20.58 -33.88 98.44
C GLU A 4 -21.85 -34.29 97.68
N GLU A 5 -21.88 -34.11 96.36
CA GLU A 5 -23.04 -34.36 95.51
C GLU A 5 -22.74 -35.52 94.56
N ASP A 6 -23.71 -36.40 94.33
CA ASP A 6 -23.55 -37.58 93.47
C ASP A 6 -23.34 -37.21 91.99
N GLU A 7 -23.97 -36.11 91.53
CA GLU A 7 -23.82 -35.57 90.18
C GLU A 7 -23.23 -34.14 90.20
N PRO A 8 -21.92 -34.00 90.43
CA PRO A 8 -21.29 -32.69 90.63
C PRO A 8 -21.35 -31.78 89.39
N LYS A 9 -21.38 -32.36 88.17
CA LYS A 9 -21.47 -31.59 86.91
C LYS A 9 -22.79 -30.82 86.82
N ALA A 10 -23.92 -31.49 87.02
CA ALA A 10 -25.26 -30.88 86.94
C ALA A 10 -25.47 -29.80 88.00
N GLN A 11 -24.97 -30.04 89.22
CA GLN A 11 -25.10 -29.09 90.33
C GLN A 11 -24.20 -27.85 90.15
N LEU A 12 -22.99 -28.00 89.60
CA LEU A 12 -22.12 -26.87 89.24
C LEU A 12 -22.76 -25.98 88.17
N MET A 13 -23.34 -26.58 87.13
CA MET A 13 -24.06 -25.85 86.08
C MET A 13 -25.23 -25.04 86.65
N LYS A 14 -26.04 -25.66 87.52
CA LYS A 14 -27.20 -25.00 88.14
C LYS A 14 -26.81 -23.84 89.05
N THR A 15 -25.75 -24.02 89.85
CA THR A 15 -25.33 -23.04 90.86
C THR A 15 -24.63 -21.83 90.24
N PHE A 16 -23.69 -22.07 89.33
CA PHE A 16 -22.85 -21.02 88.74
C PHE A 16 -23.29 -20.59 87.33
N LYS A 17 -24.42 -21.12 86.85
CA LYS A 17 -24.97 -20.88 85.50
C LYS A 17 -23.95 -21.13 84.40
N LEU A 18 -23.18 -22.21 84.55
CA LEU A 18 -22.12 -22.61 83.61
C LEU A 18 -22.69 -23.43 82.46
N SER A 19 -22.05 -23.37 81.30
CA SER A 19 -22.33 -24.31 80.21
C SER A 19 -21.77 -25.69 80.50
N ASP A 20 -22.27 -26.70 79.79
CA ASP A 20 -21.80 -28.09 79.91
C ASP A 20 -20.27 -28.20 79.74
N VAL A 21 -19.74 -27.52 78.72
CA VAL A 21 -18.30 -27.46 78.41
C VAL A 21 -17.51 -26.76 79.52
N GLN A 22 -18.04 -25.68 80.11
CA GLN A 22 -17.37 -24.97 81.22
C GLN A 22 -17.33 -25.82 82.49
N ALA A 23 -18.43 -26.52 82.82
CA ALA A 23 -18.48 -27.40 83.97
C ALA A 23 -17.53 -28.59 83.82
N GLU A 24 -17.45 -29.17 82.62
CA GLU A 24 -16.51 -30.24 82.30
C GLU A 24 -15.04 -29.77 82.34
N ALA A 25 -14.75 -28.57 81.83
CA ALA A 25 -13.41 -27.98 81.91
C ALA A 25 -12.95 -27.79 83.36
N ILE A 26 -13.85 -27.36 84.26
CA ILE A 26 -13.57 -27.20 85.70
C ILE A 26 -13.31 -28.56 86.37
N LEU A 27 -14.13 -29.57 86.06
CA LEU A 27 -13.96 -30.92 86.63
C LEU A 27 -12.66 -31.59 86.16
N ASN A 28 -12.22 -31.28 84.95
CA ASN A 28 -10.96 -31.77 84.38
C ASN A 28 -9.72 -30.96 84.82
N MET A 29 -9.87 -29.94 85.66
CA MET A 29 -8.73 -29.15 86.15
C MET A 29 -7.82 -29.97 87.06
N ARG A 30 -6.50 -29.85 86.84
CA ARG A 30 -5.49 -30.43 87.73
C ARG A 30 -5.19 -29.45 88.87
N LEU A 31 -4.95 -29.95 90.09
CA LEU A 31 -4.61 -29.11 91.26
C LEU A 31 -3.41 -28.17 91.04
N ARG A 32 -2.44 -28.56 90.19
CA ARG A 32 -1.30 -27.69 89.82
C ARG A 32 -1.73 -26.40 89.12
N ALA A 33 -2.86 -26.41 88.41
CA ALA A 33 -3.40 -25.26 87.68
C ALA A 33 -4.03 -24.20 88.60
N LEU A 34 -4.19 -24.49 89.90
CA LEU A 34 -4.72 -23.56 90.90
C LEU A 34 -3.64 -22.68 91.55
N ARG A 35 -2.41 -22.69 91.00
CA ARG A 35 -1.32 -21.82 91.47
C ARG A 35 -1.59 -20.37 91.06
N LYS A 36 -1.19 -19.41 91.92
CA LYS A 36 -1.33 -17.97 91.66
C LYS A 36 -0.66 -17.51 90.35
N LEU A 37 0.45 -18.15 89.95
CA LEU A 37 1.13 -17.86 88.70
C LEU A 37 0.29 -18.27 87.47
N GLU A 38 -0.35 -19.44 87.53
CA GLU A 38 -1.25 -19.91 86.47
C GLU A 38 -2.47 -19.01 86.34
N GLU A 39 -3.02 -18.56 87.48
CA GLU A 39 -4.11 -17.57 87.48
C GLU A 39 -3.69 -16.26 86.80
N GLN A 40 -2.48 -15.77 87.06
CA GLN A 40 -1.95 -14.56 86.42
C GLN A 40 -1.75 -14.75 84.91
N THR A 41 -1.25 -15.91 84.46
CA THR A 41 -1.11 -16.25 83.04
C THR A 41 -2.47 -16.25 82.36
N ILE A 42 -3.46 -16.96 82.92
CA ILE A 42 -4.83 -17.03 82.37
C ILE A 42 -5.47 -15.64 82.33
N ARG A 43 -5.28 -14.81 83.37
CA ARG A 43 -5.80 -13.43 83.37
C ARG A 43 -5.14 -12.57 82.29
N THR A 44 -3.87 -12.81 81.97
CA THR A 44 -3.15 -12.07 80.92
C THR A 44 -3.60 -12.51 79.54
N GLU A 45 -3.60 -13.81 79.28
CA GLU A 45 -4.11 -14.41 78.04
C GLU A 45 -5.56 -13.99 77.78
N HIS A 46 -6.43 -14.04 78.80
CA HIS A 46 -7.81 -13.59 78.68
C HIS A 46 -7.90 -12.10 78.30
N LYS A 47 -7.04 -11.24 78.85
CA LYS A 47 -7.01 -9.82 78.47
C LYS A 47 -6.58 -9.63 77.02
N GLU A 48 -5.57 -10.37 76.57
CA GLU A 48 -5.07 -10.33 75.18
C GLU A 48 -6.14 -10.82 74.21
N LEU A 49 -6.75 -11.98 74.46
CA LEU A 49 -7.81 -12.54 73.62
C LEU A 49 -9.07 -11.66 73.60
N VAL A 50 -9.43 -11.02 74.72
CA VAL A 50 -10.53 -10.06 74.75
C VAL A 50 -10.20 -8.81 73.92
N ALA A 51 -8.96 -8.32 73.98
CA ALA A 51 -8.53 -7.18 73.18
C ALA A 51 -8.50 -7.52 71.68
N GLU A 52 -7.93 -8.67 71.32
CA GLU A 52 -7.91 -9.20 69.96
C GLU A 52 -9.33 -9.41 69.43
N GLY A 53 -10.18 -10.10 70.19
CA GLY A 53 -11.57 -10.33 69.84
C GLY A 53 -12.37 -9.03 69.65
N LYS A 54 -12.09 -8.00 70.45
CA LYS A 54 -12.68 -6.66 70.27
C LYS A 54 -12.19 -6.01 68.98
N ALA A 55 -10.90 -6.08 68.67
CA ALA A 55 -10.33 -5.54 67.44
C ALA A 55 -10.89 -6.24 66.19
N LEU A 56 -10.94 -7.57 66.19
CA LEU A 56 -11.51 -8.37 65.10
C LEU A 56 -13.01 -8.08 64.91
N LYS A 57 -13.79 -8.01 65.99
CA LYS A 57 -15.21 -7.62 65.90
C LYS A 57 -15.41 -6.19 65.40
N ALA A 58 -14.51 -5.27 65.76
CA ALA A 58 -14.55 -3.91 65.23
C ALA A 58 -14.26 -3.89 63.73
N LEU A 59 -13.24 -4.63 63.28
CA LEU A 59 -12.90 -4.81 61.87
C LEU A 59 -14.07 -5.42 61.08
N LEU A 60 -14.69 -6.50 61.58
CA LEU A 60 -15.82 -7.14 60.92
C LEU A 60 -17.08 -6.25 60.80
N LYS A 61 -17.21 -5.24 61.66
CA LYS A 61 -18.36 -4.31 61.66
C LYS A 61 -18.20 -3.11 60.74
N SER A 62 -17.01 -2.84 60.21
CA SER A 62 -16.72 -1.63 59.43
C SER A 62 -15.99 -1.96 58.15
N ASP A 63 -16.69 -1.77 57.03
CA ASP A 63 -16.13 -1.94 55.69
C ASP A 63 -14.90 -1.04 55.47
N ASP A 64 -14.92 0.20 55.99
CA ASP A 64 -13.77 1.11 55.90
C ASP A 64 -12.51 0.56 56.57
N MET A 65 -12.65 -0.10 57.72
CA MET A 65 -11.50 -0.73 58.40
C MET A 65 -11.02 -1.96 57.65
N GLN A 66 -11.92 -2.73 57.05
CA GLN A 66 -11.56 -3.88 56.20
C GLN A 66 -10.78 -3.43 54.97
N TRP A 67 -11.26 -2.40 54.27
CA TRP A 67 -10.55 -1.83 53.12
C TRP A 67 -9.19 -1.25 53.49
N LYS A 68 -9.06 -0.64 54.69
CA LYS A 68 -7.76 -0.19 55.21
C LYS A 68 -6.80 -1.36 55.46
N SER A 69 -7.29 -2.46 56.02
CA SER A 69 -6.48 -3.68 56.22
C SER A 69 -6.01 -4.24 54.88
N ILE A 70 -6.94 -4.48 53.95
CA ILE A 70 -6.65 -4.99 52.59
C ILE A 70 -5.66 -4.06 51.87
N ALA A 71 -5.85 -2.75 51.95
CA ALA A 71 -4.93 -1.80 51.33
C ALA A 71 -3.53 -1.86 51.94
N THR A 72 -3.42 -2.14 53.24
CA THR A 72 -2.13 -2.33 53.91
C THR A 72 -1.46 -3.60 53.43
N ASP A 73 -2.19 -4.72 53.38
CA ASP A 73 -1.69 -6.01 52.90
C ASP A 73 -1.23 -5.93 51.43
N ILE A 74 -2.01 -5.28 50.56
CA ILE A 74 -1.63 -5.05 49.16
C ILE A 74 -0.38 -4.18 49.05
N ARG A 75 -0.23 -3.15 49.91
CA ARG A 75 0.99 -2.32 49.92
C ARG A 75 2.21 -3.11 50.35
N GLU A 76 2.08 -4.00 51.33
CA GLU A 76 3.15 -4.91 51.74
C GLU A 76 3.51 -5.91 50.64
N LEU A 77 2.51 -6.48 49.97
CA LEU A 77 2.70 -7.36 48.81
C LEU A 77 3.45 -6.63 47.68
N LYS A 78 3.07 -5.38 47.40
CA LYS A 78 3.72 -4.53 46.38
C LYS A 78 5.17 -4.21 46.71
N LYS A 79 5.57 -4.18 47.99
CA LYS A 79 7.00 -4.03 48.36
C LYS A 79 7.83 -5.26 47.96
N LYS A 80 7.25 -6.46 48.00
CA LYS A 80 7.91 -7.71 47.62
C LYS A 80 7.86 -7.99 46.12
N TYR A 81 6.71 -7.74 45.48
CA TYR A 81 6.43 -8.13 44.09
C TYR A 81 6.12 -6.96 43.16
N GLY A 82 6.45 -5.74 43.56
CA GLY A 82 6.17 -4.56 42.78
C GLY A 82 6.98 -4.48 41.48
N PRO A 83 6.58 -3.61 40.54
CA PRO A 83 7.26 -3.44 39.25
C PRO A 83 8.70 -2.92 39.36
N LYS A 84 9.12 -2.49 40.57
CA LYS A 84 10.47 -2.04 40.88
C LYS A 84 11.37 -3.14 41.44
N THR A 85 10.83 -4.31 41.78
CA THR A 85 11.62 -5.46 42.27
C THR A 85 12.02 -6.36 41.11
N ASP A 86 13.12 -7.10 41.25
CA ASP A 86 13.61 -7.99 40.19
C ASP A 86 12.59 -9.07 39.79
N LEU A 87 11.79 -9.54 40.76
CA LEU A 87 10.71 -10.51 40.53
C LEU A 87 9.48 -9.90 39.83
N GLY A 88 9.14 -8.65 40.14
CA GLY A 88 7.93 -8.00 39.63
C GLY A 88 8.16 -7.10 38.42
N LYS A 89 9.42 -6.85 38.04
CA LYS A 89 9.76 -5.98 36.90
C LYS A 89 9.23 -6.59 35.60
N ARG A 90 8.42 -5.80 34.88
CA ARG A 90 7.91 -6.17 33.56
C ARG A 90 9.07 -6.36 32.59
N ARG A 91 9.09 -7.50 31.91
CA ARG A 91 10.13 -7.88 30.94
C ARG A 91 9.82 -7.42 29.50
N SER A 92 8.55 -7.19 29.19
CA SER A 92 8.11 -6.70 27.88
C SER A 92 8.05 -5.17 27.83
N THR A 93 8.41 -4.60 26.69
CA THR A 93 8.16 -3.20 26.33
C THR A 93 6.97 -3.14 25.38
N PHE A 94 6.37 -1.95 25.27
CA PHE A 94 5.42 -1.69 24.20
C PHE A 94 6.23 -1.38 22.93
N GLY A 95 6.04 -2.17 21.88
CA GLY A 95 6.51 -1.83 20.54
C GLY A 95 5.38 -1.14 19.77
N GLU A 96 5.74 -0.25 18.86
CA GLU A 96 4.82 0.13 17.78
C GLU A 96 4.63 -1.09 16.88
N ALA A 97 3.38 -1.44 16.60
CA ALA A 97 3.09 -2.44 15.57
C ALA A 97 3.62 -1.88 14.25
N MET A 98 4.58 -2.58 13.63
CA MET A 98 4.83 -2.34 12.21
C MET A 98 3.49 -2.57 11.49
N PRO A 99 3.09 -1.68 10.55
CA PRO A 99 1.94 -1.97 9.72
C PRO A 99 2.14 -3.37 9.14
N GLU A 100 1.10 -4.21 9.25
CA GLU A 100 1.11 -5.51 8.58
C GLU A 100 1.57 -5.27 7.15
N LEU A 101 2.76 -5.77 6.81
CA LEU A 101 3.12 -5.98 5.42
C LEU A 101 2.12 -7.03 4.97
N ASP A 102 0.97 -6.57 4.46
CA ASP A 102 0.13 -7.35 3.57
C ASP A 102 1.12 -8.02 2.62
N VAL A 103 1.32 -9.33 2.79
CA VAL A 103 2.19 -10.10 1.93
C VAL A 103 1.50 -10.02 0.58
N LEU A 104 1.91 -9.04 -0.21
CA LEU A 104 1.34 -8.72 -1.50
C LEU A 104 1.28 -10.03 -2.26
N GLN A 105 0.08 -10.45 -2.66
CA GLN A 105 -0.11 -11.61 -3.52
C GLN A 105 0.73 -11.52 -4.83
N GLU A 106 1.29 -10.34 -5.13
CA GLU A 106 2.30 -10.10 -6.15
C GLU A 106 3.61 -10.89 -5.94
N ILE A 107 3.99 -11.26 -4.70
CA ILE A 107 5.23 -12.02 -4.39
C ILE A 107 5.11 -13.51 -4.78
N LEU A 108 3.89 -14.04 -4.96
CA LEU A 108 3.70 -15.46 -5.29
C LEU A 108 3.81 -15.77 -6.81
N VAL A 109 3.96 -14.75 -7.65
CA VAL A 109 4.04 -14.91 -9.11
C VAL A 109 5.50 -15.05 -9.50
N GLU A 110 5.87 -16.22 -10.03
CA GLU A 110 7.20 -16.45 -10.58
C GLU A 110 7.49 -15.45 -11.71
N LYS A 111 8.65 -14.80 -11.63
CA LYS A 111 9.13 -13.78 -12.56
C LYS A 111 9.68 -14.44 -13.82
N GLU A 112 8.80 -14.69 -14.78
CA GLU A 112 9.14 -15.26 -16.10
C GLU A 112 9.19 -14.16 -17.18
N PRO A 113 10.12 -14.24 -18.14
CA PRO A 113 10.11 -13.37 -19.31
C PRO A 113 8.92 -13.70 -20.22
N VAL A 114 8.17 -12.68 -20.64
CA VAL A 114 7.02 -12.80 -21.53
C VAL A 114 7.05 -11.75 -22.63
N THR A 115 6.52 -12.10 -23.80
CA THR A 115 6.28 -11.17 -24.90
C THR A 115 4.80 -10.85 -24.96
N ILE A 116 4.46 -9.58 -24.83
CA ILE A 116 3.08 -9.10 -24.94
C ILE A 116 2.83 -8.70 -26.39
N ILE A 117 1.71 -9.18 -26.92
CA ILE A 117 1.32 -8.97 -28.32
C ILE A 117 -0.06 -8.34 -28.32
N LEU A 118 -0.19 -7.18 -28.95
CA LEU A 118 -1.46 -6.49 -29.19
C LEU A 118 -1.67 -6.31 -30.70
N SER A 119 -2.81 -6.77 -31.19
CA SER A 119 -3.20 -6.63 -32.59
C SER A 119 -3.88 -5.29 -32.90
N GLN A 120 -4.00 -4.96 -34.19
CA GLN A 120 -4.71 -3.76 -34.64
C GLN A 120 -6.20 -3.79 -34.28
N LYS A 121 -6.82 -4.97 -34.30
CA LYS A 121 -8.22 -5.17 -33.86
C LYS A 121 -8.38 -5.33 -32.34
N GLY A 122 -7.34 -5.03 -31.55
CA GLY A 122 -7.42 -5.02 -30.10
C GLY A 122 -7.44 -6.41 -29.45
N TRP A 123 -6.80 -7.41 -30.06
CA TRP A 123 -6.60 -8.71 -29.43
C TRP A 123 -5.27 -8.74 -28.70
N ILE A 124 -5.30 -9.09 -27.41
CA ILE A 124 -4.10 -9.13 -26.55
C ILE A 124 -3.79 -10.55 -26.11
N ARG A 125 -2.50 -10.90 -26.07
CA ARG A 125 -1.99 -12.14 -25.49
C ARG A 125 -0.58 -12.00 -24.96
N SER A 126 -0.19 -12.92 -24.07
CA SER A 126 1.17 -13.10 -23.61
C SER A 126 1.76 -14.42 -24.15
N MET A 127 2.99 -14.37 -24.65
CA MET A 127 3.77 -15.54 -25.05
C MET A 127 4.95 -15.73 -24.11
N LYS A 128 5.27 -16.96 -23.71
CA LYS A 128 6.45 -17.23 -22.87
C LYS A 128 7.74 -16.95 -23.64
N GLY A 129 8.72 -16.35 -22.96
CA GLY A 129 10.01 -15.94 -23.52
C GLY A 129 9.96 -14.57 -24.21
N HIS A 130 11.15 -13.99 -24.44
CA HIS A 130 11.32 -12.80 -25.27
C HIS A 130 11.49 -13.22 -26.72
N VAL A 131 10.47 -12.98 -27.54
CA VAL A 131 10.48 -13.27 -28.98
C VAL A 131 10.97 -12.02 -29.70
N GLU A 132 12.07 -12.12 -30.44
CA GLU A 132 12.60 -10.98 -31.20
C GLU A 132 11.74 -10.69 -32.45
N ASN A 133 11.45 -9.41 -32.67
CA ASN A 133 10.95 -8.84 -33.93
C ASN A 133 9.57 -9.30 -34.43
N GLY A 134 8.83 -10.12 -33.67
CA GLY A 134 7.44 -10.49 -33.99
C GLY A 134 7.18 -11.14 -35.35
N LYS A 135 8.24 -11.55 -36.08
CA LYS A 135 8.16 -12.01 -37.47
C LYS A 135 7.40 -13.34 -37.64
N ASP A 136 7.35 -14.18 -36.60
CA ASP A 136 6.67 -15.47 -36.61
C ASP A 136 5.34 -15.47 -35.84
N ILE A 137 4.79 -14.29 -35.55
CA ILE A 137 3.55 -14.15 -34.79
C ILE A 137 2.34 -14.34 -35.72
N LYS A 138 1.55 -15.39 -35.49
CA LYS A 138 0.28 -15.63 -36.19
C LYS A 138 -0.83 -14.76 -35.60
N TYR A 139 -1.56 -14.06 -36.45
CA TYR A 139 -2.74 -13.27 -36.10
C TYR A 139 -4.01 -13.91 -36.65
N LYS A 140 -5.17 -13.45 -36.15
CA LYS A 140 -6.47 -13.84 -36.71
C LYS A 140 -6.58 -13.38 -38.16
N THR A 141 -7.35 -14.09 -38.98
CA THR A 141 -7.56 -13.73 -40.39
C THR A 141 -8.02 -12.29 -40.55
N GLY A 142 -7.28 -11.50 -41.34
CA GLY A 142 -7.55 -10.08 -41.55
C GLY A 142 -7.20 -9.19 -40.36
N ASP A 143 -6.32 -9.61 -39.47
CA ASP A 143 -5.74 -8.82 -38.38
C ASP A 143 -4.21 -8.80 -38.50
N GLN A 144 -3.57 -7.80 -37.90
CA GLN A 144 -2.12 -7.60 -37.95
C GLN A 144 -1.59 -7.16 -36.59
N GLY A 145 -0.30 -7.34 -36.36
CA GLY A 145 0.37 -6.82 -35.18
C GLY A 145 0.33 -5.29 -35.13
N LYS A 146 0.00 -4.73 -33.97
CA LYS A 146 0.13 -3.30 -33.70
C LYS A 146 1.29 -3.04 -32.73
N PHE A 147 1.38 -3.83 -31.66
CA PHE A 147 2.44 -3.74 -30.67
C PHE A 147 2.98 -5.11 -30.27
N VAL A 148 4.29 -5.19 -30.06
CA VAL A 148 5.02 -6.32 -29.49
C VAL A 148 6.06 -5.77 -28.52
N LEU A 149 5.93 -6.07 -27.23
CA LEU A 149 6.90 -5.65 -26.22
C LEU A 149 7.36 -6.82 -25.35
N HIS A 150 8.55 -6.70 -24.80
CA HIS A 150 9.06 -7.59 -23.77
C HIS A 150 8.67 -7.07 -22.39
N ALA A 151 8.21 -7.98 -21.54
CA ALA A 151 7.82 -7.70 -20.16
C ALA A 151 8.10 -8.94 -19.30
N GLN A 152 7.94 -8.82 -18.00
CA GLN A 152 7.99 -9.91 -17.05
C GLN A 152 6.57 -10.19 -16.54
N THR A 153 6.28 -11.41 -16.11
CA THR A 153 4.95 -11.79 -15.57
C THR A 153 4.48 -10.89 -14.42
N THR A 154 5.41 -10.37 -13.62
CA THR A 154 5.14 -9.45 -12.51
C THR A 154 4.96 -8.00 -12.94
N ASP A 155 5.25 -7.66 -14.20
CA ASP A 155 5.14 -6.30 -14.70
C ASP A 155 3.68 -5.87 -14.90
N LYS A 156 3.48 -4.56 -14.71
CA LYS A 156 2.22 -3.87 -15.02
C LYS A 156 2.39 -3.19 -16.38
N LEU A 157 1.37 -3.28 -17.21
CA LEU A 157 1.32 -2.71 -18.55
C LEU A 157 0.38 -1.51 -18.54
N VAL A 158 0.82 -0.41 -19.13
CA VAL A 158 0.00 0.78 -19.34
C VAL A 158 -0.43 0.81 -20.80
N LEU A 159 -1.74 0.94 -21.03
CA LEU A 159 -2.34 1.16 -22.33
C LEU A 159 -2.92 2.57 -22.36
N PHE A 160 -2.43 3.40 -23.26
CA PHE A 160 -2.97 4.74 -23.48
C PHE A 160 -3.85 4.75 -24.72
N ALA A 161 -5.08 5.25 -24.59
CA ALA A 161 -6.08 5.22 -25.66
C ALA A 161 -6.37 6.62 -26.22
N THR A 162 -7.00 6.64 -27.39
CA THR A 162 -7.41 7.84 -28.15
C THR A 162 -8.37 8.75 -27.40
N ASN A 163 -9.19 8.23 -26.48
CA ASN A 163 -10.00 9.03 -25.54
C ASN A 163 -9.16 9.73 -24.44
N GLY A 164 -7.83 9.60 -24.45
CA GLY A 164 -6.93 10.19 -23.46
C GLY A 164 -6.95 9.51 -22.10
N ARG A 165 -7.49 8.29 -22.01
CA ARG A 165 -7.44 7.46 -20.81
C ARG A 165 -6.24 6.52 -20.81
N ALA A 166 -5.69 6.31 -19.62
CA ALA A 166 -4.72 5.26 -19.34
C ALA A 166 -5.41 4.09 -18.63
N TYR A 167 -5.11 2.88 -19.07
CA TYR A 167 -5.60 1.63 -18.50
C TYR A 167 -4.40 0.79 -18.07
N MET A 168 -4.54 0.05 -16.96
CA MET A 168 -3.47 -0.80 -16.46
C MET A 168 -3.88 -2.26 -16.49
N LEU A 169 -3.01 -3.11 -17.02
CA LEU A 169 -3.17 -4.57 -17.05
C LEU A 169 -1.97 -5.21 -16.38
N GLN A 170 -2.18 -6.35 -15.70
CA GLN A 170 -1.07 -7.15 -15.18
C GLN A 170 -0.68 -8.17 -16.24
N ALA A 171 0.63 -8.32 -16.50
CA ALA A 171 1.11 -9.24 -17.53
C ALA A 171 0.69 -10.70 -17.26
N ASN A 172 0.65 -11.12 -15.99
CA ASN A 172 0.20 -12.47 -15.58
C ASN A 172 -1.30 -12.75 -15.81
N LYS A 173 -2.14 -11.73 -15.98
CA LYS A 173 -3.59 -11.87 -16.22
C LYS A 173 -3.94 -11.95 -17.70
N LEU A 174 -2.96 -11.78 -18.58
CA LEU A 174 -3.16 -11.88 -20.02
C LEU A 174 -3.31 -13.35 -20.44
N PRO A 175 -4.08 -13.63 -21.50
CA PRO A 175 -4.25 -14.98 -21.97
C PRO A 175 -2.92 -15.48 -22.53
N GLY A 176 -2.48 -16.61 -21.99
CA GLY A 176 -1.30 -17.32 -22.49
C GLY A 176 -1.59 -18.19 -23.71
N GLY A 177 -0.53 -18.62 -24.40
CA GLY A 177 -0.57 -19.76 -25.32
C GLY A 177 -0.53 -19.42 -26.82
N ARG A 178 -0.76 -20.45 -27.66
CA ARG A 178 -0.62 -20.40 -29.13
C ARG A 178 -1.85 -19.84 -29.86
N GLY A 179 -2.97 -19.61 -29.16
CA GLY A 179 -4.21 -19.05 -29.72
C GLY A 179 -4.11 -17.54 -29.99
N ASN A 180 -5.11 -16.95 -30.64
CA ASN A 180 -5.08 -15.54 -31.05
C ASN A 180 -5.22 -14.51 -29.91
N GLY A 181 -5.36 -14.95 -28.66
CA GLY A 181 -5.59 -14.09 -27.50
C GLY A 181 -7.07 -13.82 -27.23
N GLU A 182 -7.33 -12.77 -26.46
CA GLU A 182 -8.67 -12.30 -26.12
C GLU A 182 -8.85 -10.84 -26.52
N PRO A 183 -10.08 -10.40 -26.82
CA PRO A 183 -10.35 -8.99 -27.09
C PRO A 183 -10.15 -8.15 -25.82
N LEU A 184 -9.45 -7.02 -25.99
CA LEU A 184 -9.08 -6.09 -24.92
C LEU A 184 -10.30 -5.56 -24.14
N SER A 185 -11.46 -5.49 -24.79
CA SER A 185 -12.75 -5.10 -24.19
C SER A 185 -13.22 -6.02 -23.05
N LEU A 186 -12.70 -7.24 -22.93
CA LEU A 186 -12.98 -8.13 -21.80
C LEU A 186 -12.20 -7.74 -20.53
N MET A 187 -11.11 -6.98 -20.69
CA MET A 187 -10.22 -6.61 -19.58
C MET A 187 -10.39 -5.15 -19.18
N ILE A 188 -10.62 -4.26 -20.14
CA ILE A 188 -10.78 -2.82 -19.90
C ILE A 188 -12.10 -2.32 -20.52
N ASP A 189 -12.65 -1.26 -19.92
CA ASP A 189 -13.85 -0.60 -20.45
C ASP A 189 -13.42 0.47 -21.45
N LEU A 190 -13.06 0.01 -22.65
CA LEU A 190 -12.74 0.85 -23.79
C LEU A 190 -14.02 1.13 -24.59
N GLU A 191 -14.43 2.39 -24.62
CA GLU A 191 -15.62 2.83 -25.37
C GLU A 191 -15.45 2.57 -26.88
N ALA A 192 -16.53 2.18 -27.54
CA ALA A 192 -16.54 1.87 -28.97
C ALA A 192 -16.01 3.05 -29.81
N GLY A 193 -15.16 2.76 -30.79
CA GLY A 193 -14.51 3.76 -31.64
C GLY A 193 -13.15 4.25 -31.12
N ASN A 194 -12.80 3.96 -29.86
CA ASN A 194 -11.47 4.30 -29.35
C ASN A 194 -10.47 3.20 -29.60
N GLU A 195 -9.29 3.58 -30.08
CA GLU A 195 -8.14 2.69 -30.24
C GLU A 195 -7.05 2.93 -29.19
N VAL A 196 -6.20 1.93 -29.00
CA VAL A 196 -4.96 2.03 -28.23
C VAL A 196 -3.90 2.75 -29.06
N VAL A 197 -3.33 3.80 -28.49
CA VAL A 197 -2.28 4.67 -29.06
C VAL A 197 -0.88 4.13 -28.75
N GLU A 198 -0.68 3.65 -27.51
CA GLU A 198 0.62 3.17 -27.03
C GLU A 198 0.45 2.13 -25.90
N VAL A 199 1.36 1.14 -25.84
CA VAL A 199 1.39 0.12 -24.78
C VAL A 199 2.80 -0.12 -24.27
N PHE A 200 3.08 0.14 -22.99
CA PHE A 200 4.42 0.02 -22.44
C PHE A 200 4.41 -0.57 -21.02
N VAL A 201 5.59 -1.01 -20.56
CA VAL A 201 5.79 -1.46 -19.19
C VAL A 201 5.82 -0.26 -18.26
N TYR A 202 5.03 -0.35 -17.19
CA TYR A 202 4.90 0.64 -16.13
C TYR A 202 6.23 0.84 -15.39
N ASP A 203 6.62 2.10 -15.23
CA ASP A 203 7.80 2.54 -14.50
C ASP A 203 7.44 3.79 -13.68
N GLU A 204 7.41 3.64 -12.36
CA GLU A 204 6.97 4.67 -11.43
C GLU A 204 7.85 5.93 -11.45
N THR A 205 9.09 5.82 -11.90
CA THR A 205 10.07 6.92 -11.91
C THR A 205 10.04 7.76 -13.18
N ARG A 206 9.41 7.23 -14.24
CA ARG A 206 9.41 7.86 -15.56
C ARG A 206 8.38 8.98 -15.63
N LYS A 207 8.69 9.98 -16.46
CA LYS A 207 7.73 10.99 -16.91
C LYS A 207 7.38 10.76 -18.37
N LEU A 208 6.15 11.09 -18.74
CA LEU A 208 5.62 10.92 -20.08
C LEU A 208 5.15 12.26 -20.62
N LEU A 209 5.29 12.46 -21.92
CA LEU A 209 4.69 13.55 -22.67
C LEU A 209 3.47 13.01 -23.41
N VAL A 210 2.30 13.53 -23.06
CA VAL A 210 1.03 13.20 -23.70
C VAL A 210 0.55 14.36 -24.55
N ALA A 211 -0.01 14.07 -25.72
CA ALA A 211 -0.51 15.09 -26.63
C ALA A 211 -1.71 14.64 -27.48
N SER A 212 -2.59 15.60 -27.79
CA SER A 212 -3.74 15.41 -28.67
C SER A 212 -3.46 15.85 -30.11
N ARG A 213 -4.31 15.41 -31.04
CA ARG A 213 -4.25 15.75 -32.47
C ARG A 213 -4.34 17.26 -32.68
N THR A 214 -5.11 17.99 -31.87
CA THR A 214 -5.18 19.46 -31.94
C THR A 214 -3.89 20.17 -31.48
N GLY A 215 -2.89 19.42 -30.99
CA GLY A 215 -1.59 19.90 -30.57
C GLY A 215 -1.55 20.48 -29.17
N ASN A 216 -2.42 20.03 -28.28
CA ASN A 216 -2.30 20.34 -26.85
C ASN A 216 -1.64 19.17 -26.12
N GLY A 217 -0.71 19.46 -25.22
CA GLY A 217 0.01 18.43 -24.49
C GLY A 217 0.66 18.97 -23.22
N PHE A 218 1.14 18.06 -22.39
CA PHE A 218 1.79 18.35 -21.11
C PHE A 218 2.61 17.15 -20.65
N VAL A 219 3.49 17.37 -19.67
CA VAL A 219 4.26 16.30 -19.03
C VAL A 219 3.47 15.72 -17.87
N VAL A 220 3.41 14.40 -17.75
CA VAL A 220 2.72 13.68 -16.68
C VAL A 220 3.67 12.68 -16.04
N ALA A 221 3.71 12.62 -14.71
CA ALA A 221 4.41 11.56 -14.01
C ALA A 221 3.73 10.22 -14.32
N GLU A 222 4.49 9.17 -14.66
CA GLU A 222 3.90 7.88 -15.03
C GLU A 222 3.10 7.26 -13.88
N ASN A 223 3.46 7.55 -12.63
CA ASN A 223 2.66 7.19 -11.44
C ASN A 223 1.23 7.76 -11.46
N GLU A 224 1.00 8.90 -12.11
CA GLU A 224 -0.36 9.43 -12.29
C GLU A 224 -1.20 8.59 -13.26
N LEU A 225 -0.61 7.73 -14.09
CA LEU A 225 -1.35 6.82 -14.97
C LEU A 225 -1.82 5.56 -14.22
N PHE A 226 -1.39 5.35 -12.97
CA PHE A 226 -1.79 4.19 -12.18
C PHE A 226 -3.30 4.14 -11.93
N SER A 227 -3.92 3.03 -12.29
CA SER A 227 -5.33 2.75 -12.05
C SER A 227 -5.60 1.26 -11.98
N SER A 228 -6.18 0.79 -10.87
CA SER A 228 -6.66 -0.60 -10.74
C SER A 228 -8.06 -0.83 -11.32
N ARG A 229 -8.74 0.23 -11.79
CA ARG A 229 -10.12 0.16 -12.30
C ARG A 229 -10.14 -0.19 -13.78
N ARG A 230 -11.08 -1.05 -14.19
CA ARG A 230 -11.34 -1.39 -15.61
C ARG A 230 -11.69 -0.18 -16.48
N ALA A 231 -12.34 0.83 -15.89
CA ALA A 231 -12.65 2.10 -16.54
C ALA A 231 -11.43 2.98 -16.87
N GLY A 232 -10.24 2.62 -16.36
CA GLY A 232 -9.02 3.41 -16.51
C GLY A 232 -9.05 4.73 -15.74
N LYS A 233 -8.06 5.58 -15.97
CA LYS A 233 -7.95 6.94 -15.43
C LYS A 233 -7.83 7.94 -16.58
N GLN A 234 -8.62 9.02 -16.50
CA GLN A 234 -8.54 10.11 -17.48
C GLN A 234 -7.29 10.94 -17.24
N ILE A 235 -6.43 11.04 -18.25
CA ILE A 235 -5.19 11.84 -18.19
C ILE A 235 -5.32 13.05 -19.09
N LEU A 236 -5.50 12.82 -20.39
CA LEU A 236 -5.64 13.88 -21.39
C LEU A 236 -7.12 14.12 -21.66
N ASN A 237 -7.61 15.33 -21.38
CA ASN A 237 -8.99 15.69 -21.70
C ASN A 237 -9.08 16.05 -23.20
N VAL A 238 -9.67 15.16 -23.99
CA VAL A 238 -9.96 15.38 -25.42
C VAL A 238 -11.45 15.70 -25.62
N SER A 239 -11.75 16.58 -26.57
CA SER A 239 -13.14 16.82 -27.02
C SER A 239 -13.60 15.73 -27.97
N VAL A 240 -14.90 15.63 -28.27
CA VAL A 240 -15.47 14.60 -29.17
C VAL A 240 -14.81 14.56 -30.56
N ALA A 241 -14.33 15.70 -31.06
CA ALA A 241 -13.64 15.80 -32.35
C ALA A 241 -12.09 15.80 -32.24
N ASP A 242 -11.53 15.57 -31.05
CA ASP A 242 -10.09 15.50 -30.81
C ASP A 242 -9.73 14.12 -30.26
N GLU A 243 -8.50 13.70 -30.49
CA GLU A 243 -8.02 12.39 -30.06
C GLU A 243 -6.61 12.51 -29.50
N ALA A 244 -6.31 11.68 -28.51
CA ALA A 244 -4.95 11.50 -28.04
C ALA A 244 -4.17 10.71 -29.09
N ILE A 245 -2.99 11.20 -29.46
CA ILE A 245 -2.20 10.58 -30.55
C ILE A 245 -0.77 10.24 -30.14
N CYS A 246 -0.30 10.81 -29.04
CA CYS A 246 1.05 10.58 -28.56
C CYS A 246 1.06 10.36 -27.05
N CYS A 247 1.83 9.35 -26.64
CA CYS A 247 2.31 9.14 -25.28
C CYS A 247 3.74 8.64 -25.42
N VAL A 248 4.72 9.47 -25.04
CA VAL A 248 6.15 9.18 -25.24
C VAL A 248 6.91 9.45 -23.94
N PRO A 249 8.04 8.79 -23.67
CA PRO A 249 8.90 9.17 -22.55
C PRO A 249 9.29 10.66 -22.65
N ALA A 250 9.23 11.37 -21.53
CA ALA A 250 9.69 12.74 -21.38
C ALA A 250 11.10 12.73 -20.79
N THR A 251 12.10 12.63 -21.66
CA THR A 251 13.54 12.59 -21.35
C THR A 251 14.28 13.76 -22.01
N GLY A 252 15.45 14.10 -21.45
CA GLY A 252 16.28 15.20 -21.96
C GLY A 252 15.74 16.57 -21.59
N ASP A 253 16.14 17.58 -22.37
CA ASP A 253 15.90 19.00 -22.09
C ASP A 253 15.06 19.71 -23.17
N SER A 254 14.77 19.03 -24.28
CA SER A 254 14.17 19.62 -25.48
C SER A 254 13.02 18.79 -26.01
N ILE A 255 12.04 19.45 -26.64
CA ILE A 255 10.89 18.82 -27.28
C ILE A 255 10.88 19.18 -28.75
N ALA A 256 10.82 18.16 -29.61
CA ALA A 256 10.54 18.26 -31.02
C ALA A 256 9.06 17.96 -31.29
N VAL A 257 8.37 18.89 -31.94
CA VAL A 257 6.96 18.79 -32.30
C VAL A 257 6.84 18.85 -33.81
N LEU A 258 6.18 17.85 -34.40
CA LEU A 258 6.01 17.72 -35.83
C LEU A 258 4.53 17.81 -36.20
N GLY A 259 4.19 18.74 -37.08
CA GLY A 259 2.85 18.87 -37.66
C GLY A 259 2.67 18.04 -38.93
N GLU A 260 1.42 17.72 -39.25
CA GLU A 260 1.02 17.08 -40.52
C GLU A 260 1.39 17.94 -41.75
N ASN A 261 1.47 19.26 -41.55
CA ASN A 261 1.99 20.22 -42.53
C ASN A 261 3.51 20.14 -42.75
N ARG A 262 4.18 19.11 -42.19
CA ARG A 262 5.63 18.84 -42.26
C ARG A 262 6.49 19.90 -41.59
N LYS A 263 5.93 20.73 -40.71
CA LYS A 263 6.69 21.71 -39.94
C LYS A 263 7.12 21.13 -38.61
N LEU A 264 8.41 21.27 -38.31
CA LEU A 264 9.05 20.93 -37.05
C LEU A 264 9.23 22.20 -36.21
N LEU A 265 8.96 22.11 -34.92
CA LEU A 265 9.26 23.12 -33.92
C LEU A 265 10.03 22.45 -32.77
N VAL A 266 11.11 23.07 -32.32
CA VAL A 266 11.89 22.62 -31.17
C VAL A 266 11.85 23.70 -30.08
N PHE A 267 11.54 23.31 -28.85
CA PHE A 267 11.57 24.22 -27.69
C PHE A 267 11.97 23.48 -26.41
N PRO A 268 12.42 24.19 -25.36
CA PRO A 268 12.83 23.57 -24.10
C PRO A 268 11.68 22.84 -23.40
N ILE A 269 11.95 21.69 -22.79
CA ILE A 269 10.95 20.92 -22.03
C ILE A 269 10.33 21.72 -20.87
N THR A 270 11.08 22.69 -20.33
CA THR A 270 10.64 23.60 -19.26
C THR A 270 9.45 24.49 -19.65
N ASP A 271 9.17 24.64 -20.94
CA ASP A 271 8.01 25.40 -21.42
C ASP A 271 6.69 24.62 -21.28
N LEU A 272 6.76 23.32 -20.95
CA LEU A 272 5.57 22.50 -20.66
C LEU A 272 5.28 22.40 -19.17
N PRO A 273 4.01 22.52 -18.77
CA PRO A 273 3.60 22.23 -17.41
C PRO A 273 3.63 20.72 -17.14
N GLU A 274 3.94 20.38 -15.90
CA GLU A 274 3.70 19.04 -15.36
C GLU A 274 2.31 18.99 -14.73
N MET A 275 1.48 18.03 -15.13
CA MET A 275 0.09 17.90 -14.66
C MET A 275 -0.28 16.43 -14.49
N GLY A 276 -1.16 16.11 -13.52
CA GLY A 276 -1.73 14.76 -13.39
C GLY A 276 -2.91 14.50 -14.35
N ARG A 277 -3.63 15.55 -14.75
CA ARG A 277 -4.74 15.50 -15.71
C ARG A 277 -4.99 16.89 -16.31
N GLY A 278 -5.37 16.96 -17.58
CA GLY A 278 -5.82 18.21 -18.18
C GLY A 278 -5.92 18.16 -19.69
N LYS A 279 -6.25 19.30 -20.32
CA LYS A 279 -6.15 19.47 -21.78
C LYS A 279 -4.71 19.72 -22.23
N GLY A 280 -3.85 20.19 -21.33
CA GLY A 280 -2.49 20.64 -21.64
C GLY A 280 -2.44 22.00 -22.30
N VAL A 281 -1.23 22.38 -22.71
CA VAL A 281 -0.94 23.64 -23.40
C VAL A 281 -0.64 23.38 -24.86
N ARG A 282 -0.87 24.40 -25.71
CA ARG A 282 -0.55 24.28 -27.14
C ARG A 282 0.96 24.11 -27.35
N LEU A 283 1.32 23.06 -28.07
CA LEU A 283 2.69 22.69 -28.44
C LEU A 283 3.14 23.47 -29.69
N GLN A 284 2.34 23.40 -30.76
CA GLN A 284 2.59 24.04 -32.06
C GLN A 284 1.28 24.64 -32.60
N LYS A 285 1.38 25.75 -33.34
CA LYS A 285 0.24 26.34 -34.05
C LYS A 285 0.13 25.77 -35.46
N TYR A 286 -1.02 25.21 -35.78
CA TYR A 286 -1.32 24.70 -37.12
C TYR A 286 -2.19 25.70 -37.89
N SER A 287 -1.81 25.97 -39.14
CA SER A 287 -2.66 26.65 -40.12
C SER A 287 -3.56 25.68 -40.88
N ASP A 288 -3.12 24.42 -40.98
CA ASP A 288 -3.77 23.30 -41.63
C ASP A 288 -3.24 22.00 -41.01
N GLY A 289 -4.11 20.99 -40.88
CA GLY A 289 -3.85 19.74 -40.18
C GLY A 289 -3.69 19.86 -38.65
N GLY A 290 -3.11 18.82 -38.06
CA GLY A 290 -2.83 18.74 -36.62
C GLY A 290 -1.40 18.30 -36.28
N LEU A 291 -1.23 17.86 -35.05
CA LEU A 291 -0.02 17.20 -34.58
C LEU A 291 0.14 15.85 -35.28
N ALA A 292 1.33 15.57 -35.79
CA ALA A 292 1.69 14.29 -36.39
C ALA A 292 2.52 13.42 -35.43
N ASP A 293 3.50 14.02 -34.75
CA ASP A 293 4.41 13.31 -33.84
C ASP A 293 5.04 14.28 -32.84
N VAL A 294 5.45 13.78 -31.68
CA VAL A 294 6.17 14.53 -30.66
C VAL A 294 7.25 13.66 -30.01
N ARG A 295 8.40 14.25 -29.72
CA ARG A 295 9.54 13.56 -29.12
C ARG A 295 10.25 14.49 -28.15
N SER A 296 10.63 14.00 -26.98
CA SER A 296 11.62 14.67 -26.15
C SER A 296 13.01 14.09 -26.43
N PHE A 297 14.05 14.90 -26.30
CA PHE A 297 15.44 14.49 -26.53
C PHE A 297 16.39 15.41 -25.77
N THR A 298 17.65 14.96 -25.62
CA THR A 298 18.74 15.77 -25.07
C THR A 298 19.36 16.58 -26.20
N ALA A 299 19.36 17.91 -26.12
CA ALA A 299 19.86 18.79 -27.18
C ALA A 299 21.30 18.46 -27.61
N SER A 300 22.16 18.09 -26.65
CA SER A 300 23.56 17.72 -26.91
C SER A 300 23.73 16.40 -27.68
N GLU A 301 22.73 15.51 -27.63
CA GLU A 301 22.74 14.21 -28.33
C GLU A 301 22.03 14.27 -29.69
N GLY A 302 21.33 15.37 -29.97
CA GLY A 302 20.54 15.57 -31.17
C GLY A 302 19.22 14.79 -31.19
N LEU A 303 18.37 15.11 -32.16
CA LEU A 303 17.10 14.41 -32.35
C LEU A 303 17.35 13.12 -33.13
N ILE A 304 17.10 11.98 -32.48
CA ILE A 304 17.16 10.66 -33.12
C ILE A 304 15.82 10.39 -33.80
N VAL A 305 15.88 10.11 -35.10
CA VAL A 305 14.74 9.73 -35.93
C VAL A 305 14.99 8.36 -36.53
N SER A 306 14.05 7.44 -36.34
CA SER A 306 14.16 6.06 -36.84
C SER A 306 13.11 5.77 -37.90
N ASP A 307 13.48 5.00 -38.94
CA ASP A 307 12.52 4.46 -39.91
C ASP A 307 11.95 3.10 -39.46
N ARG A 308 10.95 2.61 -40.19
CA ARG A 308 10.32 1.30 -39.94
C ARG A 308 11.25 0.09 -40.15
N ALA A 309 12.35 0.26 -40.88
CA ALA A 309 13.38 -0.76 -41.05
C ALA A 309 14.45 -0.70 -39.93
N GLY A 310 14.25 0.13 -38.90
CA GLY A 310 15.15 0.26 -37.75
C GLY A 310 16.38 1.12 -38.01
N ARG A 311 16.46 1.79 -39.16
CA ARG A 311 17.58 2.70 -39.47
C ARG A 311 17.38 4.00 -38.73
N SER A 312 18.36 4.42 -37.94
CA SER A 312 18.31 5.65 -37.17
C SER A 312 19.23 6.72 -37.77
N ARG A 313 18.77 7.97 -37.71
CA ARG A 313 19.54 9.17 -38.09
C ARG A 313 19.48 10.16 -36.94
N VAL A 314 20.59 10.82 -36.69
CA VAL A 314 20.71 11.85 -35.65
C VAL A 314 20.75 13.21 -36.32
N PHE A 315 19.90 14.13 -35.87
CA PHE A 315 19.89 15.52 -36.28
C PHE A 315 20.47 16.38 -35.15
N GLU A 316 21.75 16.73 -35.27
CA GLU A 316 22.50 17.49 -34.25
C GLU A 316 22.31 19.01 -34.39
N ASP A 317 22.23 19.53 -35.62
CA ASP A 317 22.04 20.97 -35.85
C ASP A 317 20.56 21.29 -36.10
N LEU A 318 19.84 21.56 -35.01
CA LEU A 318 18.43 21.95 -35.05
C LEU A 318 18.19 23.44 -34.79
N LYS A 319 19.24 24.28 -34.81
CA LYS A 319 19.17 25.71 -34.47
C LYS A 319 18.07 26.47 -35.20
N ASP A 320 17.88 26.16 -36.49
CA ASP A 320 16.84 26.79 -37.32
C ASP A 320 15.41 26.45 -36.92
N TRP A 321 15.21 25.33 -36.20
CA TRP A 321 13.89 24.88 -35.74
C TRP A 321 13.62 25.23 -34.29
N HIS A 322 14.61 25.78 -33.56
CA HIS A 322 14.39 26.33 -32.23
C HIS A 322 13.49 27.56 -32.30
N GLY A 323 12.44 27.56 -31.50
CA GLY A 323 11.49 28.66 -31.40
C GLY A 323 10.79 28.66 -30.04
N THR A 324 9.91 29.64 -29.82
CA THR A 324 9.07 29.63 -28.62
C THR A 324 7.93 28.64 -28.80
N ARG A 325 7.49 28.02 -27.70
CA ARG A 325 6.30 27.15 -27.69
C ARG A 325 5.10 27.84 -28.36
N ALA A 326 4.27 27.04 -29.04
CA ALA A 326 3.09 27.47 -29.79
C ALA A 326 3.35 28.30 -31.08
N GLN A 327 4.60 28.41 -31.54
CA GLN A 327 4.88 28.88 -32.90
C GLN A 327 4.47 27.85 -33.96
N ALA A 328 4.50 28.24 -35.24
CA ALA A 328 4.14 27.35 -36.34
C ALA A 328 5.25 26.36 -36.74
N GLY A 329 6.48 26.59 -36.29
CA GLY A 329 7.66 25.82 -36.71
C GLY A 329 8.08 26.11 -38.15
N ARG A 330 9.14 25.43 -38.61
CA ARG A 330 9.69 25.50 -39.97
C ARG A 330 9.62 24.14 -40.65
N ILE A 331 9.68 24.10 -41.98
CA ILE A 331 9.69 22.82 -42.73
C ILE A 331 10.79 21.91 -42.19
N ARG A 332 10.44 20.67 -41.83
CA ARG A 332 11.38 19.69 -41.25
C ARG A 332 12.61 19.49 -42.14
N PRO A 333 13.79 19.18 -41.55
CA PRO A 333 15.00 18.95 -42.33
C PRO A 333 14.85 17.76 -43.29
N LYS A 334 15.65 17.75 -44.36
CA LYS A 334 15.72 16.60 -45.27
C LYS A 334 16.28 15.39 -44.51
N GLY A 335 15.79 14.19 -44.83
CA GLY A 335 16.29 12.94 -44.27
C GLY A 335 15.38 12.25 -43.27
N PHE A 336 14.20 12.82 -42.98
CA PHE A 336 13.10 12.11 -42.32
C PHE A 336 12.67 10.85 -43.12
N PRO A 337 12.12 9.82 -42.45
CA PRO A 337 11.60 8.61 -43.09
C PRO A 337 10.49 8.91 -44.09
N SER A 338 10.14 7.90 -44.90
CA SER A 338 9.11 8.02 -45.94
C SER A 338 7.71 8.32 -45.38
N ASP A 339 7.39 7.83 -44.18
CA ASP A 339 6.14 8.18 -43.46
C ASP A 339 6.21 9.58 -42.81
N GLY A 340 7.41 10.15 -42.74
CA GLY A 340 7.64 11.50 -42.25
C GLY A 340 7.57 11.64 -40.74
N LEU A 341 7.52 10.56 -39.97
CA LEU A 341 7.46 10.57 -38.50
C LEU A 341 8.86 10.48 -37.88
N MET A 342 8.96 10.61 -36.56
CA MET A 342 10.23 10.50 -35.81
C MET A 342 10.55 9.05 -35.39
N GLY A 343 9.70 8.09 -35.75
CA GLY A 343 9.87 6.66 -35.42
C GLY A 343 9.16 6.26 -34.12
N PRO A 344 9.27 5.02 -33.64
CA PRO A 344 8.61 4.58 -32.42
C PRO A 344 9.28 5.18 -31.16
N ALA A 345 8.49 5.63 -30.19
CA ALA A 345 9.00 6.22 -28.95
C ALA A 345 9.38 5.16 -27.91
N PHE A 346 8.72 4.02 -27.96
CA PHE A 346 9.03 2.82 -27.19
C PHE A 346 9.50 1.72 -28.16
N LYS A 347 10.32 0.79 -27.68
CA LYS A 347 10.76 -0.38 -28.46
C LYS A 347 9.69 -1.47 -28.49
N ASN A 348 8.47 -1.10 -28.87
CA ASN A 348 7.26 -1.91 -28.74
C ASN A 348 6.35 -1.90 -29.97
N LYS A 349 6.60 -1.05 -30.96
CA LYS A 349 5.84 -0.97 -32.22
C LYS A 349 6.53 -1.82 -33.27
N LEU A 350 5.74 -2.64 -33.98
CA LEU A 350 6.19 -3.45 -35.12
C LEU A 350 6.31 -2.62 -36.40
#